data_AF-A0A0X8DBU7-F1
#
_entry.id   AF-A0A0X8DBU7-F1
#
_cell.length_a   1.000
_cell.length_b   1.000
_cell.length_c   1.000
_cell.angle_alpha   90.00
_cell.angle_beta   90.00
_cell.angle_gamma   90.00
#
_symmetry.space_group_name_H-M   'P 1'
#
loop_
_entity.id
_entity.type
_entity.pdbx_description
1 polymer ?
#
loop_
_entity_poly.entity_id
_entity_poly.type
_entity_poly.pdbx_seq_one_letter_code
_entity_poly.pdbx_strand_id
1 'polypeptide(L)'
;MGYVYYSLFYSMSNLPKGDFIKKVDSPDKNYTIQMYIVNGGATVSTAVRGELITNKKGTKKNIYWDYKTSDTNVKWLDNDTVSINGHEINVEKDVYDFRRK
;
A
#
# COMPACT_ATOMS: atom_id res chain seq x y z
N MET A 1 21.73 18.99 -17.47
CA MET A 1 21.45 18.81 -16.03
C MET A 1 20.09 18.16 -15.90
N GLY A 2 19.89 16.95 -15.42
CA GLY A 2 20.74 15.96 -14.78
C GLY A 2 19.79 14.86 -14.29
N TYR A 3 19.83 13.72 -14.98
CA TYR A 3 19.40 12.38 -14.60
C TYR A 3 18.04 12.15 -13.94
N VAL A 4 17.20 11.46 -14.72
CA VAL A 4 15.97 10.75 -14.39
C VAL A 4 16.18 9.84 -13.17
N TYR A 5 15.76 10.27 -11.99
CA TYR A 5 15.74 9.39 -10.82
C TYR A 5 14.39 9.50 -10.11
N TYR A 6 13.41 8.75 -10.62
CA TYR A 6 12.32 8.21 -9.81
C TYR A 6 11.52 7.10 -10.53
N SER A 7 12.18 6.17 -11.21
CA SER A 7 11.49 5.08 -11.93
C SER A 7 12.10 3.72 -11.63
N LEU A 8 11.80 3.15 -10.47
CA LEU A 8 12.15 1.75 -10.20
C LEU A 8 10.97 0.81 -9.95
N PHE A 9 9.71 1.26 -10.01
CA PHE A 9 8.60 0.38 -9.62
C PHE A 9 7.29 0.51 -10.44
N TYR A 10 7.32 0.81 -11.75
CA TYR A 10 6.15 1.18 -12.57
C TYR A 10 4.87 0.30 -12.44
N SER A 11 5.02 -0.94 -11.95
CA SER A 11 3.93 -1.88 -11.67
C SER A 11 3.74 -2.12 -10.18
N MET A 12 2.50 -2.06 -9.71
CA MET A 12 2.11 -2.37 -8.31
C MET A 12 2.55 -3.77 -7.86
N SER A 13 2.73 -4.73 -8.77
CA SER A 13 3.21 -6.08 -8.44
C SER A 13 4.68 -6.14 -8.04
N ASN A 14 5.51 -5.18 -8.46
CA ASN A 14 6.96 -5.20 -8.26
C ASN A 14 7.43 -4.20 -7.21
N LEU A 15 6.58 -3.83 -6.26
CA LEU A 15 6.94 -2.92 -5.18
C LEU A 15 7.96 -3.58 -4.22
N PRO A 16 8.89 -2.79 -3.64
CA PRO A 16 9.84 -3.29 -2.65
C PRO A 16 9.10 -3.82 -1.42
N LYS A 17 9.68 -4.83 -0.75
CA LYS A 17 9.04 -5.51 0.40
C LYS A 17 8.66 -4.54 1.52
N GLY A 18 9.63 -3.72 1.94
CA GLY A 18 9.49 -2.89 3.12
C GLY A 18 9.48 -3.69 4.43
N ASP A 19 9.47 -2.95 5.54
CA ASP A 19 9.37 -3.43 6.90
C ASP A 19 7.91 -3.49 7.33
N PHE A 20 7.48 -4.63 7.86
CA PHE A 20 6.11 -4.80 8.33
C PHE A 20 5.83 -3.90 9.54
N ILE A 21 4.73 -3.15 9.47
CA ILE A 21 4.30 -2.25 10.54
C ILE A 21 3.12 -2.84 11.31
N LYS A 22 2.05 -3.17 10.58
CA LYS A 22 0.82 -3.68 11.17
C LYS A 22 -0.05 -4.37 10.14
N LYS A 23 -1.03 -5.12 10.65
CA LYS A 23 -2.12 -5.69 9.85
C LYS A 23 -3.47 -5.26 10.42
N VAL A 24 -4.46 -5.10 9.56
CA VAL A 24 -5.83 -4.75 9.93
C VAL A 24 -6.79 -5.62 9.14
N ASP A 25 -7.61 -6.38 9.85
CA ASP A 25 -8.62 -7.24 9.25
C ASP A 25 -9.90 -6.45 8.95
N SER A 26 -10.54 -6.79 7.84
CA SER A 26 -11.88 -6.32 7.47
C SER A 26 -12.92 -6.75 8.52
N PRO A 27 -14.05 -6.04 8.64
CA PRO A 27 -15.10 -6.39 9.60
C PRO A 27 -15.62 -7.82 9.44
N ASP A 28 -15.71 -8.31 8.20
CA ASP A 28 -16.14 -9.67 7.87
C ASP A 28 -15.00 -10.71 7.83
N LYS A 29 -13.75 -10.25 8.04
CA LYS A 29 -12.50 -11.04 7.99
C LYS A 29 -12.24 -11.71 6.64
N ASN A 30 -12.87 -11.29 5.54
CA ASN A 30 -12.56 -11.81 4.21
C ASN A 30 -11.24 -11.25 3.67
N TYR A 31 -10.90 -10.03 4.10
CA TYR A 31 -9.71 -9.30 3.69
C TYR A 31 -8.85 -8.88 4.87
N THR A 32 -7.54 -8.84 4.66
CA THR A 32 -6.58 -8.30 5.62
C THR A 32 -5.64 -7.35 4.90
N ILE A 33 -5.48 -6.13 5.39
CA ILE A 33 -4.46 -5.19 4.91
C ILE A 33 -3.21 -5.34 5.76
N GLN A 34 -2.07 -5.56 5.13
CA GLN A 34 -0.75 -5.47 5.75
C GLN A 34 -0.05 -4.20 5.27
N MET A 35 0.39 -3.39 6.22
CA MET A 35 1.09 -2.14 5.96
C MET A 35 2.58 -2.33 6.16
N TYR A 36 3.35 -1.79 5.23
CA TYR A 36 4.80 -1.82 5.23
C TYR A 36 5.36 -0.43 5.01
N ILE A 37 6.47 -0.14 5.66
CA ILE A 37 7.27 1.04 5.42
C ILE A 37 8.48 0.63 4.57
N VAL A 38 8.68 1.31 3.46
CA VAL A 38 9.83 1.12 2.57
C VAL A 38 10.76 2.30 2.78
N ASN A 39 11.90 2.04 3.42
CA ASN A 39 12.98 3.00 3.54
C ASN A 39 13.94 2.84 2.35
N GLY A 40 14.12 3.90 1.56
CA GLY A 40 15.05 3.88 0.41
C GLY A 40 16.50 4.19 0.78
N GLY A 41 16.81 4.36 2.07
CA GLY A 41 18.15 4.70 2.57
C GLY A 41 18.34 6.20 2.85
N ALA A 42 19.59 6.62 3.10
CA ALA A 42 19.93 7.97 3.56
C ALA A 42 19.52 9.11 2.59
N THR A 43 19.35 8.81 1.30
CA THR A 43 19.09 9.79 0.25
C THR A 43 17.67 9.73 -0.31
N VAL A 44 16.87 8.75 0.10
CA VAL A 44 15.56 8.47 -0.50
C VAL A 44 14.50 8.47 0.60
N SER A 45 13.49 9.32 0.43
CA SER A 45 12.39 9.41 1.39
C SER A 45 11.65 8.08 1.55
N THR A 46 11.04 7.92 2.71
CA THR A 46 10.21 6.77 3.05
C THR A 46 8.96 6.69 2.16
N ALA A 47 8.54 5.47 1.86
CA ALA A 47 7.28 5.17 1.20
C ALA A 47 6.46 4.20 2.04
N VAL A 48 5.15 4.21 1.84
CA VAL A 48 4.22 3.30 2.51
C VAL A 48 3.57 2.41 1.48
N ARG A 49 3.58 1.10 1.75
CA ARG A 49 2.96 0.07 0.93
C ARG A 49 1.85 -0.61 1.70
N GLY A 50 0.69 -0.76 1.06
CA GLY A 50 -0.41 -1.60 1.54
C GLY A 50 -0.59 -2.84 0.66
N GLU A 51 -0.46 -4.02 1.26
CA GLU A 51 -0.74 -5.31 0.66
C GLU A 51 -2.08 -5.84 1.16
N LEU A 52 -2.99 -6.15 0.25
CA LEU A 52 -4.24 -6.84 0.51
C LEU A 52 -4.03 -8.35 0.45
N ILE A 53 -4.49 -9.03 1.48
CA ILE A 53 -4.60 -10.49 1.55
C ILE A 53 -6.07 -10.85 1.47
N THR A 54 -6.44 -11.67 0.49
CA THR A 54 -7.78 -12.28 0.40
C THR A 54 -7.75 -13.61 1.17
N ASN A 55 -8.31 -13.64 2.37
CA ASN A 55 -8.17 -14.76 3.29
C ASN A 55 -8.77 -16.05 2.73
N LYS A 56 -9.89 -15.95 2.00
CA LYS A 56 -10.54 -17.11 1.35
C LYS A 56 -9.73 -17.75 0.22
N LYS A 57 -9.00 -16.94 -0.55
CA LYS A 57 -8.25 -17.38 -1.74
C LYS A 57 -6.76 -17.56 -1.48
N GLY A 58 -6.25 -17.04 -0.37
CA GLY A 58 -4.82 -16.98 -0.07
C GLY A 58 -4.04 -16.05 -1.03
N THR A 59 -4.73 -15.23 -1.82
CA THR A 59 -4.10 -14.34 -2.80
C THR A 59 -3.66 -13.03 -2.15
N LYS A 60 -2.54 -12.50 -2.64
CA LYS A 60 -1.95 -11.24 -2.17
C LYS A 60 -1.80 -10.28 -3.33
N LYS A 61 -2.18 -9.01 -3.14
CA LYS A 61 -1.97 -7.95 -4.13
C LYS A 61 -1.64 -6.62 -3.44
N ASN A 62 -0.79 -5.81 -4.05
CA ASN A 62 -0.54 -4.46 -3.55
C ASN A 62 -1.67 -3.54 -4.02
N ILE A 63 -2.26 -2.79 -3.09
CA ILE A 63 -3.37 -1.87 -3.37
C ILE A 63 -3.08 -0.43 -2.99
N TYR A 64 -2.02 -0.18 -2.22
CA TYR A 64 -1.63 1.17 -1.79
C TYR A 64 -0.14 1.37 -1.94
N TRP A 65 0.25 2.46 -2.57
CA TRP A 65 1.62 2.90 -2.72
C TRP A 65 1.69 4.42 -2.65
N ASP A 66 2.33 4.92 -1.59
CA ASP A 66 2.48 6.36 -1.36
C ASP A 66 3.92 6.71 -0.98
N TYR A 67 4.38 7.89 -1.41
CA TYR A 67 5.77 8.31 -1.30
C TYR A 67 5.91 9.61 -0.51
N LYS A 68 7.00 9.73 0.25
CA LYS A 68 7.24 10.80 1.22
C LYS A 68 6.21 10.83 2.36
N THR A 69 5.76 9.65 2.77
CA THR A 69 4.94 9.49 3.97
C THR A 69 5.45 8.31 4.78
N SER A 70 5.25 8.40 6.09
CA SER A 70 5.44 7.32 7.07
C SER A 70 4.15 7.04 7.83
N ASP A 71 3.08 7.76 7.51
CA ASP A 71 1.77 7.54 8.09
C ASP A 71 1.23 6.21 7.61
N THR A 72 0.66 5.45 8.54
CA THR A 72 0.05 4.15 8.23
C THR A 72 -1.35 4.09 8.79
N ASN A 73 -2.09 5.20 8.81
CA ASN A 73 -3.46 5.18 9.32
C ASN A 73 -4.32 4.30 8.41
N VAL A 74 -4.94 3.27 8.96
CA VAL A 74 -5.77 2.32 8.21
C VAL A 74 -7.06 2.12 8.98
N LYS A 75 -8.17 2.33 8.30
CA LYS A 75 -9.51 2.13 8.83
C LYS A 75 -10.39 1.51 7.77
N TRP A 76 -11.01 0.38 8.08
CA TRP A 76 -12.08 -0.16 7.25
C TRP A 76 -13.33 0.69 7.41
N LEU A 77 -13.89 1.12 6.27
CA LEU A 77 -15.14 1.87 6.22
C LEU A 77 -16.33 0.93 6.08
N ASP A 78 -16.14 -0.15 5.32
CA ASP A 78 -17.06 -1.27 5.18
C ASP A 78 -16.26 -2.58 4.96
N ASN A 79 -16.89 -3.64 4.43
CA ASN A 79 -16.25 -4.94 4.21
C ASN A 79 -15.21 -4.92 3.07
N ASP A 80 -15.41 -4.06 2.07
CA ASP A 80 -14.66 -4.03 0.82
C ASP A 80 -13.94 -2.69 0.60
N THR A 81 -14.20 -1.68 1.44
CA THR A 81 -13.62 -0.34 1.34
C THR A 81 -12.77 -0.03 2.55
N VAL A 82 -11.52 0.33 2.29
CA VAL A 82 -10.55 0.74 3.30
C VAL A 82 -10.08 2.17 3.06
N SER A 83 -9.97 2.94 4.13
CA SER A 83 -9.30 4.24 4.12
C SER A 83 -7.87 4.08 4.62
N ILE A 84 -6.89 4.41 3.79
CA ILE A 84 -5.46 4.39 4.11
C ILE A 84 -4.92 5.81 3.99
N ASN A 85 -4.48 6.41 5.11
CA ASN A 85 -4.05 7.81 5.20
C ASN A 85 -5.06 8.81 4.61
N GLY A 86 -6.37 8.52 4.73
CA GLY A 86 -7.43 9.34 4.16
C GLY A 86 -7.77 9.03 2.70
N HIS A 87 -7.05 8.12 2.05
CA HIS A 87 -7.39 7.62 0.71
C HIS A 87 -8.35 6.43 0.81
N GLU A 88 -9.57 6.62 0.31
CA GLU A 88 -10.58 5.56 0.23
C GLU A 88 -10.30 4.67 -0.99
N ILE A 89 -10.25 3.36 -0.76
CA ILE A 89 -9.89 2.37 -1.77
C ILE A 89 -10.86 1.21 -1.64
N ASN A 90 -11.62 0.95 -2.70
CA ASN A 90 -12.37 -0.29 -2.81
C ASN A 90 -11.41 -1.43 -3.17
N VAL A 91 -11.18 -2.37 -2.25
CA VAL A 91 -10.13 -3.39 -2.38
C VAL A 91 -10.40 -4.39 -3.52
N GLU A 92 -11.60 -4.44 -4.07
CA GLU A 92 -11.93 -5.28 -5.21
C GLU A 92 -11.56 -4.61 -6.55
N LYS A 93 -11.79 -3.31 -6.66
CA LYS A 93 -11.76 -2.56 -7.94
C LYS A 93 -10.60 -1.59 -8.06
N ASP A 94 -10.18 -1.01 -6.96
CA ASP A 94 -9.30 0.15 -6.94
C ASP A 94 -7.91 -0.18 -6.41
N VAL A 95 -6.96 0.66 -6.81
CA VAL A 95 -5.62 0.72 -6.24
C VAL A 95 -5.21 2.19 -6.17
N TYR A 96 -4.51 2.56 -5.10
CA TYR A 96 -3.88 3.86 -4.98
C TYR A 96 -2.39 3.75 -5.31
N ASP A 97 -1.96 4.54 -6.28
CA ASP A 97 -0.56 4.67 -6.68
C ASP A 97 -0.25 6.16 -6.88
N PHE A 98 0.56 6.73 -5.98
CA PHE A 98 0.90 8.16 -6.02
C PHE A 98 1.51 8.62 -7.36
N ARG A 99 2.07 7.69 -8.16
CA ARG A 99 2.71 7.99 -9.44
C ARG A 99 1.73 8.16 -10.59
N ARG A 100 0.49 7.70 -10.41
CA ARG A 100 -0.59 7.74 -11.41
C ARG A 100 -1.63 8.82 -11.09
N LYS A 101 -1.29 9.73 -10.19
CA LYS A 101 -2.16 10.81 -9.74
C LYS A 101 -2.35 11.88 -10.82
#